data_AF-A0A8T4LIN7-F1
#
_entry.id   AF-A0A8T4LIN7-F1
#
_cell.length_a   1.000
_cell.length_b   1.000
_cell.length_c   1.000
_cell.angle_alpha   90.00
_cell.angle_beta   90.00
_cell.angle_gamma   90.00
#
_symmetry.space_group_name_H-M   'P 1'
#
loop_
_entity.id
_entity.type
_entity.pdbx_description
1 polymer ?
#
loop_
_entity_poly.entity_id
_entity_poly.type
_entity_poly.pdbx_seq_one_letter_code
_entity_poly.pdbx_strand_id
1 'polypeptide(L)'
;MNSQEYFEHIGGEVAKQFVIAGQARAKGVDPVNSVEIPIATSLAEKSIGLISTIYPQLNDRKIINRIVELEKEYGPLTISVSFKIAEEIAKEKYCKFESLLQAIDAGIRVGFAYTTLGVVSSPLEGFTELKLGRTLDGKEYFKAYFSGPIRSAGTTASCVVLMLIDYLRELFGYAKYDPTEEEIKRYVTENYDYHERINNLQYLPTEEEITFLAKNIPIEITGEASEEREVSNYKDLSRIETNFIRGGMCLIFSEGLAQKAQKSLRLLRGAQEKGFKASGWEFLDEYIKIHKKREKGSVDASPTYIKDIVAGRPVFSHPSRSGGFRFRYGRTRTTGFSAAAVHPATMGISDCFLAVGTQLKIEKPTKGCALGVCDEIDGPIVKLRNGSVRKVQDYEEAKKIYPDVEEIIYLGDILFSFGDVANRNYELLKPGY
;
A
#
# COMPACT_ATOMS: atom_id res chain seq x y z
N MET A 1 -21.11 17.33 -24.47
CA MET A 1 -20.70 15.93 -24.58
C MET A 1 -21.14 15.22 -23.32
N ASN A 2 -22.04 14.24 -23.44
CA ASN A 2 -22.39 13.41 -22.29
C ASN A 2 -21.26 12.39 -22.02
N SER A 3 -21.29 11.71 -20.86
CA SER A 3 -20.21 10.78 -20.48
C SER A 3 -20.01 9.66 -21.49
N GLN A 4 -21.08 9.18 -22.13
CA GLN A 4 -21.01 8.09 -23.11
C GLN A 4 -20.33 8.56 -24.40
N GLU A 5 -20.74 9.69 -24.95
CA GLU A 5 -20.10 10.33 -26.11
C GLU A 5 -18.61 10.59 -25.86
N TYR A 6 -18.25 10.98 -24.65
CA TYR A 6 -16.86 11.20 -24.25
C TYR A 6 -16.04 9.90 -24.27
N PHE A 7 -16.57 8.80 -23.72
CA PHE A 7 -15.89 7.51 -23.75
C PHE A 7 -15.81 6.93 -25.17
N GLU A 8 -16.85 7.09 -25.98
CA GLU A 8 -16.85 6.66 -27.39
C GLU A 8 -15.80 7.45 -28.19
N HIS A 9 -15.68 8.75 -27.97
CA HIS A 9 -14.68 9.59 -28.61
C HIS A 9 -13.25 9.13 -28.27
N ILE A 10 -12.94 8.97 -26.98
CA ILE A 10 -11.62 8.50 -26.53
C ILE A 10 -11.34 7.08 -27.07
N GLY A 11 -12.32 6.18 -26.99
CA GLY A 11 -12.18 4.82 -27.51
C GLY A 11 -11.86 4.80 -29.00
N GLY A 12 -12.51 5.66 -29.79
CA GLY A 12 -12.23 5.83 -31.21
C GLY A 12 -10.79 6.32 -31.48
N GLU A 13 -10.32 7.32 -30.73
CA GLU A 13 -8.94 7.81 -30.87
C GLU A 13 -7.90 6.76 -30.47
N VAL A 14 -8.13 6.01 -29.38
CA VAL A 14 -7.26 4.90 -28.96
C VAL A 14 -7.20 3.82 -30.04
N ALA A 15 -8.35 3.44 -30.61
CA ALA A 15 -8.41 2.43 -31.67
C ALA A 15 -7.59 2.84 -32.90
N LYS A 16 -7.64 4.12 -33.30
CA LYS A 16 -6.81 4.64 -34.40
C LYS A 16 -5.32 4.48 -34.11
N GLN A 17 -4.87 4.81 -32.90
CA GLN A 17 -3.46 4.65 -32.51
C GLN A 17 -3.04 3.17 -32.48
N PHE A 18 -3.91 2.26 -32.05
CA PHE A 18 -3.64 0.82 -32.08
C PHE A 18 -3.41 0.27 -33.49
N VAL A 19 -4.15 0.76 -34.49
CA VAL A 19 -3.93 0.38 -35.90
C VAL A 19 -2.53 0.78 -36.36
N ILE A 20 -2.11 2.01 -36.05
CA ILE A 20 -0.77 2.52 -36.40
C ILE A 20 0.31 1.69 -35.70
N ALA A 21 0.16 1.43 -34.41
CA ALA A 21 1.09 0.62 -33.64
C ALA A 21 1.19 -0.82 -34.18
N GLY A 22 0.06 -1.44 -34.56
CA GLY A 22 0.03 -2.77 -35.15
C GLY A 22 0.76 -2.85 -36.49
N GLN A 23 0.58 -1.85 -37.36
CA GLN A 23 1.32 -1.75 -38.62
C GLN A 23 2.82 -1.58 -38.41
N ALA A 24 3.23 -0.82 -37.39
CA ALA A 24 4.63 -0.65 -37.03
C ALA A 24 5.25 -1.96 -36.52
N ARG A 25 4.59 -2.63 -35.56
CA ARG A 25 5.06 -3.89 -34.97
C ARG A 25 5.16 -5.02 -36.02
N ALA A 26 4.25 -5.05 -36.99
CA ALA A 26 4.26 -6.03 -38.08
C ALA A 26 5.51 -5.95 -38.98
N LYS A 27 6.32 -4.88 -38.90
CA LYS A 27 7.60 -4.78 -39.63
C LYS A 27 8.70 -5.68 -39.07
N GLY A 28 8.53 -6.25 -37.88
CA GLY A 28 9.46 -7.21 -37.29
C GLY A 28 10.81 -6.62 -36.86
N VAL A 29 10.83 -5.34 -36.48
CA VAL A 29 12.02 -4.64 -35.98
C VAL A 29 12.09 -4.56 -34.45
N ASP A 30 11.00 -4.95 -33.78
CA ASP A 30 10.85 -4.95 -32.31
C ASP A 30 10.86 -6.39 -31.76
N PRO A 31 11.00 -6.61 -30.43
CA PRO A 31 11.05 -7.95 -29.84
C PRO A 31 9.86 -8.86 -30.18
N VAL A 32 8.69 -8.27 -30.46
CA VAL A 32 7.50 -9.00 -30.93
C VAL A 32 6.77 -8.24 -32.04
N ASN A 33 6.10 -9.01 -32.90
CA ASN A 33 5.42 -8.53 -34.11
C ASN A 33 3.99 -8.02 -33.89
N SER A 34 3.57 -7.87 -32.63
CA SER A 34 2.24 -7.43 -32.23
C SER A 34 2.32 -6.37 -31.12
N VAL A 35 1.23 -5.63 -30.91
CA VAL A 35 1.14 -4.69 -29.79
C VAL A 35 1.08 -5.46 -28.47
N GLU A 36 2.01 -5.16 -27.56
CA GLU A 36 2.18 -5.87 -26.27
C GLU A 36 1.30 -5.33 -25.14
N ILE A 37 0.74 -4.13 -25.29
CA ILE A 37 -0.10 -3.49 -24.28
C ILE A 37 -1.56 -3.73 -24.69
N PRO A 38 -2.28 -4.71 -24.09
CA PRO A 38 -3.67 -4.94 -24.41
C PRO A 38 -4.57 -3.82 -23.87
N ILE A 39 -5.68 -3.57 -24.56
CA ILE A 39 -6.73 -2.68 -24.05
C ILE A 39 -7.57 -3.46 -23.04
N ALA A 40 -7.78 -2.89 -21.87
CA ALA A 40 -8.73 -3.39 -20.88
C ALA A 40 -9.66 -2.26 -20.45
N THR A 41 -10.95 -2.54 -20.39
CA THR A 41 -12.02 -1.56 -20.12
C THR A 41 -12.61 -1.71 -18.73
N SER A 42 -12.30 -2.81 -18.03
CA SER A 42 -12.82 -3.10 -16.69
C SER A 42 -11.73 -3.59 -15.74
N LEU A 43 -12.02 -3.58 -14.43
CA LEU A 43 -11.15 -4.18 -13.43
C LEU A 43 -10.97 -5.69 -13.66
N ALA A 44 -12.05 -6.40 -14.02
CA ALA A 44 -12.00 -7.82 -14.31
C ALA A 44 -11.07 -8.12 -15.49
N GLU A 45 -11.20 -7.37 -16.59
CA GLU A 45 -10.33 -7.49 -17.76
C GLU A 45 -8.86 -7.20 -17.42
N LYS A 46 -8.59 -6.13 -16.65
CA LYS A 46 -7.22 -5.81 -16.21
C LYS A 46 -6.63 -6.93 -15.36
N SER A 47 -7.41 -7.45 -14.41
CA SER A 47 -6.94 -8.48 -13.48
C SER A 47 -6.61 -9.78 -14.21
N ILE A 48 -7.46 -10.22 -15.13
CA ILE A 48 -7.23 -11.43 -15.93
C ILE A 48 -6.16 -11.20 -16.99
N GLY A 49 -6.20 -10.08 -17.71
CA GLY A 49 -5.24 -9.73 -18.75
C GLY A 49 -3.81 -9.66 -18.21
N LEU A 50 -3.63 -9.11 -17.01
CA LEU A 50 -2.33 -9.05 -16.35
C LEU A 50 -1.76 -10.46 -16.11
N ILE A 51 -2.54 -11.35 -15.51
CA ILE A 51 -2.06 -12.70 -15.16
C ILE A 51 -1.98 -13.63 -16.37
N SER A 52 -2.75 -13.35 -17.42
CA SER A 52 -2.71 -14.11 -18.67
C SER A 52 -1.36 -14.00 -19.40
N THR A 53 -0.49 -13.08 -18.99
CA THR A 53 0.90 -13.02 -19.46
C THR A 53 1.74 -14.21 -18.98
N ILE A 54 1.43 -14.76 -17.80
CA ILE A 54 2.06 -15.97 -17.24
C ILE A 54 1.22 -17.22 -17.53
N TYR A 55 -0.10 -17.10 -17.44
CA TYR A 55 -1.06 -18.20 -17.66
C TYR A 55 -2.04 -17.88 -18.78
N PRO A 56 -1.65 -18.01 -20.07
CA PRO A 56 -2.48 -17.61 -21.21
C PRO A 56 -3.88 -18.27 -21.24
N GLN A 57 -4.02 -19.46 -20.66
CA GLN A 57 -5.30 -20.17 -20.54
C GLN A 57 -6.34 -19.44 -19.68
N LEU A 58 -5.92 -18.47 -18.85
CA LEU A 58 -6.84 -17.63 -18.07
C LEU A 58 -7.54 -16.55 -18.91
N ASN A 59 -7.08 -16.29 -20.14
CA ASN A 59 -7.66 -15.29 -21.03
C ASN A 59 -9.00 -15.78 -21.62
N ASP A 60 -9.96 -16.04 -20.75
CA ASP A 60 -11.32 -16.49 -21.07
C ASP A 60 -12.34 -15.49 -20.53
N ARG A 61 -13.22 -15.02 -21.41
CA ARG A 61 -14.34 -14.13 -21.09
C ARG A 61 -15.26 -14.68 -20.00
N LYS A 62 -15.34 -16.01 -19.84
CA LYS A 62 -16.11 -16.63 -18.76
C LYS A 62 -15.59 -16.23 -17.38
N ILE A 63 -14.27 -16.13 -17.22
CA ILE A 63 -13.65 -15.74 -15.94
C ILE A 63 -13.90 -14.25 -15.67
N ILE A 64 -13.78 -13.41 -16.70
CA ILE A 64 -14.08 -11.97 -16.61
C ILE A 64 -15.54 -11.75 -16.20
N ASN A 65 -16.49 -12.40 -16.88
CA ASN A 65 -17.91 -12.30 -16.55
C ASN A 65 -18.20 -12.80 -15.14
N ARG A 66 -17.50 -13.86 -14.70
CA ARG A 66 -17.64 -14.36 -13.34
C ARG A 66 -17.22 -13.33 -12.30
N ILE A 67 -16.12 -12.60 -12.50
CA ILE A 67 -15.70 -11.54 -11.58
C ILE A 67 -16.81 -10.49 -11.45
N VAL A 68 -17.44 -10.08 -12.56
CA VAL A 68 -18.56 -9.12 -12.56
C VAL A 68 -19.78 -9.66 -11.81
N GLU A 69 -20.08 -10.94 -11.92
CA GLU A 69 -21.15 -11.58 -11.12
C GLU A 69 -20.82 -11.57 -9.62
N LEU A 70 -19.58 -11.90 -9.26
CA LEU A 70 -19.10 -11.88 -7.88
C LEU A 70 -19.13 -10.46 -7.29
N GLU A 71 -18.83 -9.43 -8.09
CA GLU A 71 -18.98 -8.02 -7.69
C GLU A 71 -20.44 -7.66 -7.37
N LYS A 72 -21.41 -8.21 -8.11
CA LYS A 72 -22.84 -8.04 -7.81
C LYS A 72 -23.24 -8.79 -6.54
N GLU A 73 -22.67 -9.97 -6.29
CA GLU A 73 -22.97 -10.82 -5.13
C GLU A 73 -22.37 -10.26 -3.83
N TYR A 74 -21.07 -9.94 -3.82
CA TYR A 74 -20.33 -9.57 -2.62
C TYR A 74 -20.08 -8.07 -2.48
N GLY A 75 -20.36 -7.29 -3.52
CA GLY A 75 -19.99 -5.88 -3.64
C GLY A 75 -18.64 -5.69 -4.36
N PRO A 76 -18.52 -4.63 -5.17
CA PRO A 76 -17.30 -4.34 -5.92
C PRO A 76 -16.13 -4.05 -4.99
N LEU A 77 -14.91 -4.39 -5.43
CA LEU A 77 -13.65 -4.15 -4.71
C LEU A 77 -13.53 -4.82 -3.33
N THR A 78 -14.40 -5.78 -3.00
CA THR A 78 -14.30 -6.52 -1.75
C THR A 78 -13.31 -7.68 -1.87
N ILE A 79 -12.63 -8.01 -0.77
CA ILE A 79 -11.71 -9.16 -0.75
C ILE A 79 -12.44 -10.49 -0.97
N SER A 80 -13.74 -10.56 -0.73
CA SER A 80 -14.57 -11.75 -0.99
C SER A 80 -14.60 -12.10 -2.48
N VAL A 81 -14.65 -11.10 -3.37
CA VAL A 81 -14.55 -11.33 -4.82
C VAL A 81 -13.19 -11.94 -5.17
N SER A 82 -12.11 -11.36 -4.63
CA SER A 82 -10.73 -11.85 -4.79
C SER A 82 -10.58 -13.30 -4.32
N PHE A 83 -11.07 -13.61 -3.12
CA PHE A 83 -10.96 -14.95 -2.54
C PHE A 83 -11.77 -15.96 -3.34
N LYS A 84 -12.97 -15.57 -3.79
CA LYS A 84 -13.85 -16.49 -4.52
C LYS A 84 -13.30 -16.81 -5.90
N ILE A 85 -12.89 -15.80 -6.66
CA ILE A 85 -12.35 -16.07 -8.00
C ILE A 85 -11.05 -16.87 -7.92
N ALA A 86 -10.20 -16.60 -6.93
CA ALA A 86 -8.98 -17.37 -6.67
C ALA A 86 -9.28 -18.84 -6.32
N GLU A 87 -10.28 -19.09 -5.46
CA GLU A 87 -10.77 -20.45 -5.16
C GLU A 87 -11.25 -21.16 -6.44
N GLU A 88 -12.06 -20.49 -7.26
CA GLU A 88 -12.67 -21.09 -8.45
C GLU A 88 -11.64 -21.43 -9.53
N ILE A 89 -10.61 -20.58 -9.68
CA ILE A 89 -9.47 -20.85 -10.56
C ILE A 89 -8.62 -21.99 -10.02
N ALA A 90 -8.30 -21.97 -8.72
CA ALA A 90 -7.49 -23.03 -8.10
C ALA A 90 -8.18 -24.40 -8.13
N LYS A 91 -9.52 -24.44 -8.14
CA LYS A 91 -10.33 -25.64 -8.36
C LYS A 91 -10.47 -26.05 -9.83
N GLU A 92 -9.75 -25.38 -10.74
CA GLU A 92 -9.78 -25.63 -12.19
C GLU A 92 -11.18 -25.55 -12.81
N LYS A 93 -12.06 -24.67 -12.33
CA LYS A 93 -13.43 -24.56 -12.86
C LYS A 93 -13.49 -24.09 -14.33
N TYR A 94 -12.47 -23.35 -14.79
CA TYR A 94 -12.48 -22.66 -16.08
C TYR A 94 -11.47 -23.23 -17.08
N CYS A 95 -10.29 -23.61 -16.59
CA CYS A 95 -9.18 -24.08 -17.40
C CYS A 95 -8.37 -25.11 -16.60
N LYS A 96 -7.52 -25.87 -17.30
CA LYS A 96 -6.60 -26.85 -16.73
C LYS A 96 -5.21 -26.28 -16.56
N PHE A 97 -4.52 -26.76 -15.53
CA PHE A 97 -3.13 -26.45 -15.22
C PHE A 97 -2.30 -27.74 -15.19
N GLU A 98 -0.99 -27.61 -15.27
CA GLU A 98 -0.07 -28.75 -15.26
C GLU A 98 -0.03 -29.45 -13.89
N SER A 99 -0.32 -28.70 -12.83
CA SER A 99 -0.38 -29.22 -11.47
C SER A 99 -1.36 -28.43 -10.61
N LEU A 100 -1.81 -29.03 -9.52
CA LEU A 100 -2.62 -28.35 -8.51
C LEU A 100 -1.91 -27.10 -7.96
N LEU A 101 -0.59 -27.18 -7.73
CA LEU A 101 0.19 -26.04 -7.24
C LEU A 101 0.17 -24.87 -8.22
N GLN A 102 0.26 -25.16 -9.54
CA GLN A 102 0.15 -24.15 -10.59
C GLN A 102 -1.26 -23.53 -10.65
N ALA A 103 -2.33 -24.33 -10.47
CA ALA A 103 -3.69 -23.82 -10.39
C ALA A 103 -3.88 -22.88 -9.19
N ILE A 104 -3.30 -23.23 -8.03
CA ILE A 104 -3.32 -22.41 -6.82
C ILE A 104 -2.54 -21.11 -7.02
N ASP A 105 -1.33 -21.18 -7.58
CA ASP A 105 -0.51 -20.00 -7.92
C ASP A 105 -1.27 -19.04 -8.85
N ALA A 106 -1.88 -19.56 -9.92
CA ALA A 106 -2.72 -18.79 -10.83
C ALA A 106 -3.91 -18.12 -10.10
N GLY A 107 -4.57 -18.85 -9.20
CA GLY A 107 -5.65 -18.33 -8.37
C GLY A 107 -5.19 -17.18 -7.46
N ILE A 108 -4.05 -17.35 -6.78
CA ILE A 108 -3.43 -16.31 -5.92
C ILE A 108 -3.15 -15.06 -6.75
N ARG A 109 -2.53 -15.21 -7.92
CA ARG A 109 -2.17 -14.08 -8.79
C ARG A 109 -3.39 -13.31 -9.26
N VAL A 110 -4.47 -14.00 -9.67
CA VAL A 110 -5.71 -13.32 -10.09
C VAL A 110 -6.37 -12.61 -8.91
N GLY A 111 -6.48 -13.27 -7.76
CA GLY A 111 -7.02 -12.64 -6.55
C GLY A 111 -6.20 -11.44 -6.11
N PHE A 112 -4.87 -11.50 -6.24
CA PHE A 112 -3.97 -10.41 -5.91
C PHE A 112 -4.07 -9.26 -6.93
N ALA A 113 -4.15 -9.56 -8.23
CA ALA A 113 -4.37 -8.58 -9.28
C ALA A 113 -5.68 -7.82 -9.08
N TYR A 114 -6.77 -8.52 -8.74
CA TYR A 114 -8.04 -7.88 -8.43
C TYR A 114 -7.94 -6.95 -7.21
N THR A 115 -7.29 -7.41 -6.13
CA THR A 115 -7.11 -6.61 -4.90
C THR A 115 -6.27 -5.35 -5.14
N THR A 116 -5.35 -5.41 -6.09
CA THR A 116 -4.46 -4.30 -6.49
C THR A 116 -5.00 -3.50 -7.68
N LEU A 117 -6.28 -3.68 -8.03
CA LEU A 117 -6.98 -3.00 -9.13
C LEU A 117 -6.42 -3.29 -10.55
N GLY A 118 -5.54 -4.28 -10.68
CA GLY A 118 -4.86 -4.62 -11.92
C GLY A 118 -4.00 -3.49 -12.48
N VAL A 119 -3.42 -2.64 -11.61
CA VAL A 119 -2.62 -1.46 -12.02
C VAL A 119 -1.17 -1.49 -11.54
N VAL A 120 -0.75 -2.56 -10.88
CA VAL A 120 0.62 -2.72 -10.35
C VAL A 120 1.21 -4.04 -10.82
N SER A 121 2.53 -4.13 -10.92
CA SER A 121 3.22 -5.36 -11.35
C SER A 121 3.37 -6.40 -10.26
N SER A 122 3.05 -6.09 -9.00
CA SER A 122 3.26 -7.00 -7.86
C SER A 122 2.64 -8.40 -7.99
N PRO A 123 1.47 -8.61 -8.62
CA PRO A 123 0.97 -9.96 -8.89
C PRO A 123 1.83 -10.79 -9.86
N LEU A 124 2.67 -10.15 -10.68
CA LEU A 124 3.60 -10.81 -11.59
C LEU A 124 5.01 -10.87 -10.99
N GLU A 125 5.52 -9.72 -10.58
CA GLU A 125 6.92 -9.55 -10.20
C GLU A 125 7.13 -9.63 -8.69
N GLY A 126 6.17 -9.14 -7.90
CA GLY A 126 6.28 -9.02 -6.44
C GLY A 126 6.04 -10.34 -5.71
N PHE A 127 5.03 -11.10 -6.12
CA PHE A 127 4.83 -12.51 -5.76
C PHE A 127 5.45 -13.36 -6.87
N THR A 128 6.60 -13.97 -6.61
CA THR A 128 7.41 -14.60 -7.65
C THR A 128 7.00 -16.04 -7.90
N GLU A 129 6.77 -16.82 -6.84
CA GLU A 129 6.40 -18.22 -6.94
C GLU A 129 5.78 -18.78 -5.65
N LEU A 130 5.01 -19.86 -5.81
CA LEU A 130 4.56 -20.72 -4.72
C LEU A 130 5.29 -22.07 -4.78
N LYS A 131 5.94 -22.46 -3.69
CA LYS A 131 6.59 -23.77 -3.53
C LYS A 131 6.02 -24.52 -2.33
N LEU A 132 6.28 -25.83 -2.30
CA LEU A 132 5.97 -26.67 -1.15
C LEU A 132 7.22 -26.87 -0.30
N GLY A 133 7.08 -26.63 1.01
CA GLY A 133 8.05 -27.02 2.02
C GLY A 133 7.59 -28.28 2.77
N ARG A 134 8.41 -28.78 3.69
CA ARG A 134 8.04 -29.87 4.59
C ARG A 134 8.15 -29.46 6.05
N THR A 135 7.09 -29.68 6.80
CA THR A 135 7.07 -29.50 8.26
C THR A 135 8.02 -30.48 8.94
N LEU A 136 8.28 -30.32 10.24
CA LEU A 136 9.14 -31.20 11.04
C LEU A 136 8.58 -32.62 11.09
N ASP A 137 7.25 -32.75 11.04
CA ASP A 137 6.54 -34.04 10.93
C ASP A 137 6.31 -34.50 9.48
N GLY A 138 6.90 -33.81 8.49
CA GLY A 138 6.98 -34.24 7.09
C GLY A 138 5.76 -33.92 6.21
N LYS A 139 4.81 -33.11 6.69
CA LYS A 139 3.65 -32.66 5.92
C LYS A 139 4.01 -31.48 5.01
N GLU A 140 3.30 -31.35 3.90
CA GLU A 140 3.52 -30.25 2.96
C GLU A 140 2.83 -28.97 3.43
N TYR A 141 3.54 -27.84 3.34
CA TYR A 141 3.03 -26.50 3.62
C TYR A 141 3.46 -25.52 2.51
N PHE A 142 2.86 -24.33 2.47
CA PHE A 142 3.16 -23.31 1.46
C PHE A 142 4.37 -22.43 1.82
N LYS A 143 5.31 -22.34 0.89
CA LYS A 143 6.37 -21.33 0.83
C LYS A 143 6.01 -20.30 -0.23
N ALA A 144 5.71 -19.08 0.19
CA ALA A 144 5.36 -17.98 -0.70
C ALA A 144 6.58 -17.07 -0.90
N TYR A 145 7.07 -16.99 -2.14
CA TYR A 145 8.25 -16.19 -2.47
C TYR A 145 7.85 -14.79 -2.92
N PHE A 146 8.53 -13.80 -2.34
CA PHE A 146 8.34 -12.40 -2.65
C PHE A 146 9.65 -11.71 -3.02
N SER A 147 9.56 -10.68 -3.85
CA SER A 147 10.69 -9.86 -4.30
C SER A 147 10.45 -8.36 -4.02
N GLY A 148 11.48 -7.51 -4.22
CA GLY A 148 11.40 -6.07 -4.00
C GLY A 148 10.20 -5.33 -4.62
N PRO A 149 9.80 -5.64 -5.87
CA PRO A 149 8.58 -5.12 -6.51
C PRO A 149 7.28 -5.23 -5.69
N ILE A 150 7.22 -6.09 -4.66
CA ILE A 150 6.08 -6.17 -3.74
C ILE A 150 5.75 -4.85 -3.04
N ARG A 151 6.72 -3.93 -2.90
CA ARG A 151 6.53 -2.62 -2.28
C ARG A 151 5.50 -1.76 -3.03
N SER A 152 5.33 -2.00 -4.33
CA SER A 152 4.38 -1.25 -5.18
C SER A 152 2.91 -1.68 -5.02
N ALA A 153 2.64 -2.86 -4.46
CA ALA A 153 1.27 -3.40 -4.30
C ALA A 153 0.37 -2.53 -3.41
N GLY A 154 0.99 -1.75 -2.53
CA GLY A 154 0.32 -1.11 -1.41
C GLY A 154 0.15 -2.07 -0.24
N THR A 155 0.53 -1.59 0.94
CA THR A 155 0.66 -2.38 2.17
C THR A 155 -0.60 -3.16 2.60
N THR A 156 -1.80 -2.64 2.31
CA THR A 156 -3.05 -3.38 2.60
C THR A 156 -3.21 -4.58 1.67
N ALA A 157 -2.96 -4.41 0.37
CA ALA A 157 -3.06 -5.52 -0.58
C ALA A 157 -1.98 -6.58 -0.31
N SER A 158 -0.77 -6.16 0.07
CA SER A 158 0.32 -7.05 0.50
C SER A 158 -0.06 -7.93 1.69
N CYS A 159 -0.80 -7.40 2.67
CA CYS A 159 -1.27 -8.21 3.79
C CYS A 159 -2.46 -9.12 3.41
N VAL A 160 -3.37 -8.64 2.55
CA VAL A 160 -4.52 -9.44 2.09
C VAL A 160 -4.08 -10.62 1.22
N VAL A 161 -3.03 -10.47 0.40
CA VAL A 161 -2.52 -11.61 -0.39
C VAL A 161 -1.96 -12.72 0.50
N LEU A 162 -1.32 -12.40 1.63
CA LEU A 162 -0.90 -13.42 2.61
C LEU A 162 -2.11 -14.21 3.15
N MET A 163 -3.20 -13.50 3.47
CA MET A 163 -4.45 -14.11 3.91
C MET A 163 -5.11 -14.96 2.81
N LEU A 164 -5.01 -14.52 1.55
CA LEU A 164 -5.48 -15.28 0.39
C LEU A 164 -4.69 -16.58 0.20
N ILE A 165 -3.36 -16.52 0.29
CA ILE A 165 -2.48 -17.69 0.19
C ILE A 165 -2.81 -18.69 1.29
N ASP A 166 -2.97 -18.23 2.53
CA ASP A 166 -3.37 -19.07 3.65
C ASP A 166 -4.79 -19.64 3.52
N TYR A 167 -5.74 -18.85 2.99
CA TYR A 167 -7.09 -19.34 2.70
C TYR A 167 -7.06 -20.53 1.72
N LEU A 168 -6.27 -20.44 0.65
CA LEU A 168 -6.10 -21.55 -0.28
C LEU A 168 -5.30 -22.71 0.33
N ARG A 169 -4.30 -22.43 1.18
CA ARG A 169 -3.58 -23.46 1.95
C ARG A 169 -4.55 -24.30 2.76
N GLU A 170 -5.43 -23.66 3.55
CA GLU A 170 -6.43 -24.35 4.36
C GLU A 170 -7.42 -25.12 3.48
N LEU A 171 -7.91 -24.50 2.40
CA LEU A 171 -8.88 -25.09 1.50
C LEU A 171 -8.39 -26.39 0.84
N PHE A 172 -7.12 -26.42 0.44
CA PHE A 172 -6.50 -27.59 -0.22
C PHE A 172 -5.82 -28.55 0.75
N GLY A 173 -5.94 -28.32 2.06
CA GLY A 173 -5.51 -29.28 3.09
C GLY A 173 -4.00 -29.30 3.38
N TYR A 174 -3.27 -28.25 3.00
CA TYR A 174 -1.85 -28.11 3.33
C TYR A 174 -1.65 -27.73 4.80
N ALA A 175 -0.60 -28.27 5.42
CA ALA A 175 -0.28 -28.01 6.82
C ALA A 175 0.11 -26.54 7.06
N LYS A 176 -0.05 -26.09 8.31
CA LYS A 176 0.50 -24.78 8.73
C LYS A 176 2.03 -24.89 8.79
N TYR A 177 2.72 -23.80 8.46
CA TYR A 177 4.16 -23.67 8.66
C TYR A 177 4.52 -23.82 10.14
N ASP A 178 5.59 -24.58 10.43
CA ASP A 178 6.10 -24.87 11.77
C ASP A 178 7.54 -24.35 11.92
N PRO A 179 7.71 -23.02 12.09
CA PRO A 179 9.04 -22.42 12.12
C PRO A 179 9.87 -22.93 13.31
N THR A 180 11.15 -23.17 13.07
CA THR A 180 12.12 -23.41 14.14
C THR A 180 12.51 -22.10 14.83
N GLU A 181 13.09 -22.18 16.03
CA GLU A 181 13.58 -21.01 16.75
C GLU A 181 14.66 -20.24 15.96
N GLU A 182 15.49 -20.95 15.17
CA GLU A 182 16.50 -20.31 14.31
C GLU A 182 15.86 -19.58 13.13
N GLU A 183 14.80 -20.13 12.54
CA GLU A 183 14.04 -19.47 11.47
C GLU A 183 13.35 -18.21 12.01
N ILE A 184 12.75 -18.26 13.19
CA ILE A 184 12.14 -17.07 13.83
C ILE A 184 13.20 -15.97 14.04
N LYS A 185 14.37 -16.33 14.57
CA LYS A 185 15.47 -15.37 14.78
C LYS A 185 16.07 -14.87 13.46
N ARG A 186 16.00 -15.67 12.39
CA ARG A 186 16.33 -15.23 11.03
C ARG A 186 15.37 -14.14 10.55
N TYR A 187 14.05 -14.24 10.78
CA TYR A 187 13.11 -13.15 10.47
C TYR A 187 13.47 -11.86 11.21
N VAL A 188 13.83 -11.94 12.50
CA VAL A 188 14.26 -10.77 13.30
C VAL A 188 15.50 -10.15 12.67
N THR A 189 16.55 -10.95 12.51
CA THR A 189 17.86 -10.50 12.03
C THR A 189 17.76 -9.85 10.65
N GLU A 190 17.04 -10.50 9.73
CA GLU A 190 16.97 -10.07 8.34
C GLU A 190 16.15 -8.78 8.18
N ASN A 191 15.09 -8.56 8.97
CA ASN A 191 14.33 -7.30 8.95
C ASN A 191 15.15 -6.11 9.50
N TYR A 192 15.95 -6.32 10.54
CA TYR A 192 16.83 -5.28 11.09
C TYR A 192 18.02 -5.00 10.15
N ASP A 193 18.68 -6.05 9.64
CA ASP A 193 19.76 -5.89 8.67
C ASP A 193 19.27 -5.16 7.40
N TYR A 194 18.08 -5.50 6.90
CA TYR A 194 17.48 -4.80 5.76
C TYR A 194 17.23 -3.32 6.09
N HIS A 195 16.60 -3.02 7.24
CA HIS A 195 16.27 -1.65 7.63
C HIS A 195 17.51 -0.76 7.79
N GLU A 196 18.56 -1.29 8.42
CA GLU A 196 19.76 -0.52 8.77
C GLU A 196 20.77 -0.43 7.62
N ARG A 197 20.85 -1.46 6.78
CA ARG A 197 21.97 -1.64 5.84
C ARG A 197 21.58 -1.59 4.37
N ILE A 198 20.28 -1.72 4.06
CA ILE A 198 19.75 -1.73 2.69
C ILE A 198 18.80 -0.57 2.47
N ASN A 199 17.64 -0.57 3.14
CA ASN A 199 16.62 0.45 2.95
C ASN A 199 15.68 0.54 4.16
N ASN A 200 15.37 1.76 4.60
CA ASN A 200 14.46 1.98 5.72
C ASN A 200 13.05 1.46 5.40
N LEU A 201 12.62 0.47 6.18
CA LEU A 201 11.23 0.02 6.25
C LEU A 201 10.32 1.16 6.73
N GLN A 202 9.17 1.34 6.08
CA GLN A 202 8.11 2.27 6.51
C GLN A 202 7.56 1.95 7.90
N TYR A 203 7.72 0.69 8.31
CA TYR A 203 7.42 0.21 9.64
C TYR A 203 8.44 -0.86 9.98
N LEU A 204 9.37 -0.55 10.88
CA LEU A 204 10.21 -1.56 11.52
C LEU A 204 9.45 -2.09 12.75
N PRO A 205 8.95 -3.34 12.73
CA PRO A 205 8.35 -3.96 13.91
C PRO A 205 9.43 -4.21 14.96
N THR A 206 9.07 -4.21 16.23
CA THR A 206 10.01 -4.59 17.29
C THR A 206 10.36 -6.07 17.21
N GLU A 207 11.46 -6.49 17.84
CA GLU A 207 11.80 -7.90 17.97
C GLU A 207 10.67 -8.75 18.57
N GLU A 208 9.93 -8.23 19.57
CA GLU A 208 8.75 -8.89 20.13
C GLU A 208 7.65 -9.08 19.07
N GLU A 209 7.37 -8.05 18.26
CA GLU A 209 6.39 -8.11 17.18
C GLU A 209 6.79 -9.13 16.11
N ILE A 210 8.06 -9.10 15.66
CA ILE A 210 8.56 -10.03 14.64
C ILE A 210 8.51 -11.46 15.15
N THR A 211 9.00 -11.69 16.38
CA THR A 211 8.98 -13.02 17.01
C THR A 211 7.56 -13.56 17.13
N PHE A 212 6.61 -12.73 17.59
CA PHE A 212 5.22 -13.13 17.71
C PHE A 212 4.59 -13.48 16.35
N LEU A 213 4.80 -12.65 15.34
CA LEU A 213 4.24 -12.89 14.00
C LEU A 213 4.89 -14.11 13.34
N ALA A 214 6.21 -14.20 13.33
CA ALA A 214 6.95 -15.29 12.71
C ALA A 214 6.60 -16.63 13.33
N LYS A 215 6.38 -16.71 14.64
CA LYS A 215 5.97 -17.93 15.34
C LYS A 215 4.57 -18.43 14.96
N ASN A 216 3.66 -17.53 14.62
CA ASN A 216 2.23 -17.86 14.46
C ASN A 216 1.75 -17.86 13.01
N ILE A 217 2.56 -17.37 12.06
CA ILE A 217 2.15 -17.26 10.66
C ILE A 217 1.93 -18.64 10.03
N PRO A 218 0.80 -18.88 9.34
CA PRO A 218 0.45 -20.23 8.86
C PRO A 218 1.14 -20.63 7.55
N ILE A 219 1.85 -19.71 6.89
CA ILE A 219 2.60 -19.91 5.65
C ILE A 219 4.01 -19.37 5.84
N GLU A 220 5.01 -19.93 5.16
CA GLU A 220 6.34 -19.35 5.15
C GLU A 220 6.39 -18.18 4.16
N ILE A 221 6.68 -16.99 4.67
CA ILE A 221 7.01 -15.83 3.83
C ILE A 221 8.51 -15.87 3.55
N THR A 222 8.86 -16.10 2.30
CA THR A 222 10.25 -16.18 1.88
C THR A 222 10.46 -15.34 0.62
N GLY A 223 11.60 -15.49 -0.01
CA GLY A 223 11.98 -14.76 -1.21
C GLY A 223 13.34 -15.19 -1.70
N GLU A 224 13.62 -14.83 -2.94
CA GLU A 224 14.97 -14.97 -3.49
C GLU A 224 15.94 -13.99 -2.82
N ALA A 225 17.23 -14.24 -3.00
CA ALA A 225 18.30 -13.32 -2.62
C ALA A 225 18.20 -12.03 -3.45
N SER A 226 17.46 -11.04 -2.97
CA SER A 226 17.28 -9.77 -3.70
C SER A 226 18.40 -8.76 -3.45
N GLU A 227 19.25 -9.00 -2.45
CA GLU A 227 20.31 -8.09 -2.04
C GLU A 227 21.69 -8.78 -2.08
N GLU A 228 22.74 -8.02 -2.36
CA GLU A 228 24.12 -8.53 -2.39
C GLU A 228 24.73 -8.75 -1.00
N ARG A 229 24.03 -8.34 0.07
CA ARG A 229 24.52 -8.46 1.45
C ARG A 229 24.01 -9.73 2.10
N GLU A 230 24.92 -10.43 2.77
CA GLU A 230 24.58 -11.53 3.65
C GLU A 230 23.90 -11.06 4.94
N VAL A 231 23.04 -11.91 5.50
CA VAL A 231 22.52 -11.72 6.85
C VAL A 231 23.64 -11.78 7.88
N SER A 232 23.50 -11.01 8.94
CA SER A 232 24.49 -10.94 10.01
C SER A 232 24.56 -12.19 10.88
N ASN A 233 23.46 -12.95 10.98
CA ASN A 233 23.36 -14.19 11.77
C ASN A 233 22.29 -15.14 11.20
N TYR A 234 22.22 -16.38 11.72
CA TYR A 234 21.27 -17.44 11.32
C TYR A 234 21.38 -17.82 9.82
N LYS A 235 22.61 -18.18 9.43
CA LYS A 235 22.97 -18.69 8.11
C LYS A 235 22.77 -20.22 8.02
N ASP A 236 22.73 -20.73 6.80
CA ASP A 236 22.72 -22.16 6.46
C ASP A 236 21.52 -22.94 7.03
N LEU A 237 20.36 -22.27 7.08
CA LEU A 237 19.12 -22.88 7.54
C LEU A 237 18.51 -23.79 6.48
N SER A 238 18.10 -25.00 6.87
CA SER A 238 17.71 -26.07 5.94
C SER A 238 16.54 -25.73 5.02
N ARG A 239 15.60 -24.88 5.44
CA ARG A 239 14.43 -24.47 4.63
C ARG A 239 14.63 -23.12 3.93
N ILE A 240 15.73 -22.41 4.20
CA ILE A 240 16.03 -21.10 3.62
C ILE A 240 17.22 -21.25 2.66
N GLU A 241 16.95 -21.12 1.37
CA GLU A 241 17.88 -21.44 0.28
C GLU A 241 19.05 -20.45 0.12
N THR A 242 19.13 -19.42 0.97
CA THR A 242 20.12 -18.35 0.84
C THR A 242 20.57 -17.76 2.18
N ASN A 243 21.81 -17.30 2.21
CA ASN A 243 22.39 -16.48 3.29
C ASN A 243 22.32 -14.98 3.01
N PHE A 244 21.79 -14.58 1.86
CA PHE A 244 21.60 -13.19 1.48
C PHE A 244 20.27 -12.64 1.97
N ILE A 245 20.21 -11.32 2.20
CA ILE A 245 19.02 -10.63 2.66
C ILE A 245 17.92 -10.76 1.58
N ARG A 246 16.75 -11.25 2.01
CA ARG A 246 15.54 -11.38 1.19
C ARG A 246 14.68 -10.13 1.33
N GLY A 247 14.98 -9.08 0.56
CA GLY A 247 14.31 -7.78 0.66
C GLY A 247 12.79 -7.85 0.43
N GLY A 248 12.32 -8.69 -0.49
CA GLY A 248 10.89 -8.94 -0.71
C GLY A 248 10.18 -9.51 0.52
N MET A 249 10.82 -10.46 1.22
CA MET A 249 10.33 -11.00 2.50
C MET A 249 10.25 -9.89 3.55
N CYS A 250 11.31 -9.10 3.74
CA CYS A 250 11.33 -8.02 4.73
C CYS A 250 10.21 -7.00 4.48
N LEU A 251 10.00 -6.60 3.23
CA LEU A 251 8.97 -5.64 2.85
C LEU A 251 7.55 -6.17 3.12
N ILE A 252 7.22 -7.39 2.67
CA ILE A 252 5.87 -7.92 2.86
C ILE A 252 5.59 -8.29 4.32
N PHE A 253 6.60 -8.77 5.06
CA PHE A 253 6.47 -9.09 6.47
C PHE A 253 6.25 -7.82 7.32
N SER A 254 7.11 -6.82 7.13
CA SER A 254 7.11 -5.63 7.98
C SER A 254 6.12 -4.54 7.53
N GLU A 255 6.14 -4.17 6.24
CA GLU A 255 5.25 -3.11 5.73
C GLU A 255 3.86 -3.66 5.36
N GLY A 256 3.77 -4.93 4.97
CA GLY A 256 2.51 -5.61 4.69
C GLY A 256 1.84 -6.11 5.96
N LEU A 257 2.31 -7.26 6.47
CA LEU A 257 1.68 -7.96 7.58
C LEU A 257 1.69 -7.14 8.87
N ALA A 258 2.85 -6.81 9.40
CA ALA A 258 2.96 -6.16 10.70
C ALA A 258 2.28 -4.78 10.71
N GLN A 259 2.56 -3.93 9.72
CA GLN A 259 1.97 -2.59 9.66
C GLN A 259 0.44 -2.59 9.41
N LYS A 260 -0.11 -3.57 8.68
CA LYS A 260 -1.53 -3.56 8.25
C LYS A 260 -2.40 -4.65 8.87
N ALA A 261 -1.88 -5.46 9.78
CA ALA A 261 -2.61 -6.55 10.43
C ALA A 261 -4.02 -6.14 10.90
N GLN A 262 -4.17 -5.03 11.63
CA GLN A 262 -5.47 -4.60 12.14
C GLN A 262 -6.49 -4.30 11.03
N LYS A 263 -6.06 -3.60 9.96
CA LYS A 263 -6.95 -3.25 8.86
C LYS A 263 -7.33 -4.48 8.06
N SER A 264 -6.36 -5.34 7.75
CA SER A 264 -6.57 -6.56 6.96
C SER A 264 -7.39 -7.60 7.72
N LEU A 265 -7.21 -7.75 9.04
CA LEU A 265 -8.02 -8.64 9.87
C LEU A 265 -9.49 -8.24 9.84
N ARG A 266 -9.80 -6.94 9.88
CA ARG A 266 -11.18 -6.45 9.72
C ARG A 266 -11.76 -6.80 8.34
N LEU A 267 -10.97 -6.67 7.28
CA LEU A 267 -11.41 -7.08 5.93
C LEU A 267 -11.67 -8.59 5.88
N LEU A 268 -10.76 -9.39 6.45
CA LEU A 268 -10.87 -10.85 6.55
C LEU A 268 -12.13 -11.28 7.29
N ARG A 269 -12.45 -10.65 8.42
CA ARG A 269 -13.70 -10.91 9.16
C ARG A 269 -14.93 -10.63 8.32
N GLY A 270 -14.94 -9.54 7.55
CA GLY A 270 -16.02 -9.26 6.62
C GLY A 270 -16.18 -10.33 5.53
N ALA A 271 -15.11 -11.02 5.14
CA ALA A 271 -15.19 -12.19 4.28
C ALA A 271 -15.67 -13.44 5.05
N GLN A 272 -15.21 -13.66 6.29
CA GLN A 272 -15.65 -14.77 7.14
C GLN A 272 -17.17 -14.72 7.41
N GLU A 273 -17.73 -13.53 7.65
CA GLU A 273 -19.18 -13.30 7.77
C GLU A 273 -19.97 -13.73 6.52
N LYS A 274 -19.32 -13.72 5.35
CA LYS A 274 -19.86 -14.18 4.06
C LYS A 274 -19.58 -15.66 3.77
N GLY A 275 -19.06 -16.40 4.75
CA GLY A 275 -18.84 -17.85 4.67
C GLY A 275 -17.43 -18.29 4.22
N PHE A 276 -16.47 -17.38 4.08
CA PHE A 276 -15.10 -17.75 3.72
C PHE A 276 -14.33 -18.28 4.94
N LYS A 277 -14.01 -19.57 4.95
CA LYS A 277 -13.26 -20.19 6.05
C LYS A 277 -11.76 -19.92 5.92
N ALA A 278 -11.27 -18.93 6.66
CA ALA A 278 -9.85 -18.58 6.75
C ALA A 278 -9.44 -18.47 8.23
N SER A 279 -9.00 -19.59 8.82
CA SER A 279 -8.75 -19.75 10.26
C SER A 279 -7.26 -19.76 10.64
N GLY A 280 -6.43 -19.14 9.80
CA GLY A 280 -5.00 -19.01 10.05
C GLY A 280 -4.60 -17.76 10.82
N TRP A 281 -5.53 -16.83 11.12
CA TRP A 281 -5.20 -15.43 11.46
C TRP A 281 -5.79 -14.93 12.78
N GLU A 282 -6.38 -15.79 13.60
CA GLU A 282 -6.97 -15.44 14.91
C GLU A 282 -5.92 -14.89 15.87
N PHE A 283 -4.65 -15.33 15.74
CA PHE A 283 -3.53 -14.81 16.52
C PHE A 283 -3.31 -13.30 16.34
N LEU A 284 -3.80 -12.71 15.24
CA LEU A 284 -3.68 -11.27 15.00
C LEU A 284 -4.44 -10.44 16.05
N ASP A 285 -5.45 -10.97 16.73
CA ASP A 285 -6.10 -10.28 17.84
C ASP A 285 -5.14 -10.00 19.01
N GLU A 286 -4.24 -10.93 19.28
CA GLU A 286 -3.20 -10.76 20.29
C GLU A 286 -2.08 -9.86 19.77
N TYR A 287 -1.66 -10.04 18.50
CA TYR A 287 -0.70 -9.14 17.87
C TYR A 287 -1.14 -7.67 17.94
N ILE A 288 -2.41 -7.38 17.67
CA ILE A 288 -2.95 -6.01 17.72
C ILE A 288 -2.84 -5.41 19.13
N LYS A 289 -2.88 -6.23 20.19
CA LYS A 289 -2.64 -5.77 21.57
C LYS A 289 -1.17 -5.40 21.78
N ILE A 290 -0.24 -6.22 21.27
CA ILE A 290 1.21 -5.93 21.30
C ILE A 290 1.49 -4.62 20.54
N HIS A 291 0.95 -4.51 19.33
CA HIS A 291 1.09 -3.33 18.48
C HIS A 291 0.60 -2.03 19.17
N LYS A 292 -0.57 -2.08 19.82
CA LYS A 292 -1.12 -0.91 20.56
C LYS A 292 -0.34 -0.57 21.83
N LYS A 293 0.32 -1.53 22.48
CA LYS A 293 1.18 -1.24 23.65
C LYS A 293 2.37 -0.36 23.24
N ARG A 294 2.96 -0.62 22.07
CA ARG A 294 4.02 0.22 21.48
C ARG A 294 3.54 1.66 21.28
N GLU A 295 2.35 1.87 20.73
CA GLU A 295 1.79 3.22 20.52
C GLU A 295 1.54 3.98 21.83
N LYS A 296 1.21 3.27 22.93
CA LYS A 296 0.97 3.89 24.25
C LYS A 296 2.23 4.09 25.08
N GLY A 297 3.28 3.31 24.84
CA GLY A 297 4.52 3.29 25.63
C GLY A 297 5.53 4.39 25.28
N SER A 298 5.33 5.15 24.20
CA SER A 298 6.28 6.20 23.80
C SER A 298 5.92 7.55 24.43
N VAL A 299 6.30 7.74 25.70
CA VAL A 299 6.27 9.07 26.36
C VAL A 299 7.43 9.96 25.84
N ASP A 300 8.33 9.44 25.00
CA ASP A 300 9.54 10.15 24.55
C ASP A 300 9.88 9.97 23.06
N ALA A 301 8.87 9.84 22.18
CA ALA A 301 9.11 9.75 20.75
C ALA A 301 8.80 11.07 20.04
N SER A 302 9.83 11.70 19.47
CA SER A 302 9.63 12.68 18.40
C SER A 302 8.65 12.11 17.36
N PRO A 303 7.71 12.91 16.86
CA PRO A 303 6.74 12.47 15.85
C PRO A 303 7.42 11.86 14.66
N THR A 304 6.75 10.88 14.05
CA THR A 304 7.26 10.20 12.86
C THR A 304 7.64 11.18 11.74
N TYR A 305 6.93 12.30 11.56
CA TYR A 305 7.28 13.29 10.52
C TYR A 305 8.56 14.07 10.80
N ILE A 306 9.02 14.13 12.07
CA ILE A 306 10.27 14.80 12.48
C ILE A 306 11.46 13.84 12.43
N LYS A 307 11.25 12.55 12.71
CA LYS A 307 12.32 11.53 12.71
C LYS A 307 12.99 11.35 11.33
N ASP A 308 12.23 11.51 10.26
CA ASP A 308 12.71 11.31 8.88
C ASP A 308 13.07 12.63 8.17
N ILE A 309 13.49 13.66 8.91
CA ILE A 309 13.89 14.93 8.31
C ILE A 309 15.22 14.77 7.59
N VAL A 310 15.22 15.16 6.32
CA VAL A 310 16.42 15.31 5.49
C VAL A 310 16.74 16.79 5.39
N ALA A 311 18.03 17.12 5.24
CA ALA A 311 18.46 18.50 4.99
C ALA A 311 17.66 19.14 3.84
N GLY A 312 17.25 20.40 4.02
CA GLY A 312 16.45 21.15 3.06
C GLY A 312 14.92 20.99 3.19
N ARG A 313 14.42 20.17 4.13
CA ARG A 313 12.98 20.09 4.44
C ARG A 313 12.65 20.89 5.71
N PRO A 314 11.97 22.05 5.62
CA PRO A 314 11.62 22.84 6.80
C PRO A 314 10.55 22.15 7.66
N VAL A 315 10.63 22.40 8.97
CA VAL A 315 9.57 22.05 9.93
C VAL A 315 8.72 23.28 10.17
N PHE A 316 7.47 23.23 9.75
CA PHE A 316 6.55 24.37 9.90
C PHE A 316 5.98 24.49 11.31
N SER A 317 5.76 23.38 12.01
CA SER A 317 5.27 23.39 13.39
C SER A 317 5.71 22.15 14.14
N HIS A 318 5.88 22.29 15.45
CA HIS A 318 5.94 21.16 16.36
C HIS A 318 4.53 20.55 16.58
N PRO A 319 4.47 19.31 17.07
CA PRO A 319 3.22 18.56 17.26
C PRO A 319 2.26 19.27 18.18
N SER A 320 1.01 19.38 17.74
CA SER A 320 -0.08 19.96 18.54
C SER A 320 0.30 21.31 19.20
N ARG A 321 1.27 22.06 18.64
CA ARG A 321 1.76 23.33 19.18
C ARG A 321 0.87 24.47 18.70
N SER A 322 0.46 25.34 19.62
CA SER A 322 -0.23 26.58 19.26
C SER A 322 0.66 27.45 18.37
N GLY A 323 0.06 28.15 17.40
CA GLY A 323 0.78 28.91 16.36
C GLY A 323 1.08 28.11 15.07
N GLY A 324 0.93 26.78 15.11
CA GLY A 324 0.94 25.95 13.92
C GLY A 324 -0.28 26.15 13.02
N PHE A 325 -0.49 25.22 12.08
CA PHE A 325 -1.70 25.25 11.25
C PHE A 325 -2.96 24.99 12.08
N ARG A 326 -3.95 25.88 11.99
CA ARG A 326 -5.27 25.69 12.62
C ARG A 326 -6.11 24.75 11.75
N PHE A 327 -6.54 23.65 12.33
CA PHE A 327 -7.35 22.66 11.61
C PHE A 327 -8.78 23.17 11.37
N ARG A 328 -9.23 23.08 10.11
CA ARG A 328 -10.60 23.37 9.69
C ARG A 328 -11.14 22.22 8.82
N TYR A 329 -12.40 21.86 9.02
CA TYR A 329 -13.09 20.95 8.10
C TYR A 329 -13.56 21.69 6.86
N GLY A 330 -13.30 21.11 5.70
CA GLY A 330 -13.86 21.59 4.43
C GLY A 330 -13.21 20.93 3.22
N ARG A 331 -13.80 21.16 2.06
CA ARG A 331 -13.31 20.61 0.79
C ARG A 331 -13.45 21.66 -0.30
N THR A 332 -12.36 21.98 -0.96
CA THR A 332 -12.34 22.86 -2.13
C THR A 332 -12.53 22.03 -3.40
N ARG A 333 -12.61 22.71 -4.56
CA ARG A 333 -12.61 22.05 -5.87
C ARG A 333 -11.34 21.23 -6.14
N THR A 334 -10.23 21.60 -5.52
CA THR A 334 -8.91 20.98 -5.76
C THR A 334 -8.42 20.15 -4.57
N THR A 335 -9.25 19.94 -3.52
CA THR A 335 -8.87 19.16 -2.33
C THR A 335 -9.82 18.01 -2.01
N GLY A 336 -9.45 17.21 -1.02
CA GLY A 336 -9.94 15.84 -0.81
C GLY A 336 -8.97 14.82 -1.41
N PHE A 337 -9.23 13.52 -1.18
CA PHE A 337 -8.34 12.44 -1.65
C PHE A 337 -6.88 12.63 -1.22
N SER A 338 -6.67 12.90 0.08
CA SER A 338 -5.37 13.21 0.68
C SER A 338 -4.71 14.51 0.18
N ALA A 339 -5.48 15.44 -0.38
CA ALA A 339 -5.05 16.83 -0.58
C ALA A 339 -5.72 17.77 0.43
N ALA A 340 -4.95 18.71 0.97
CA ALA A 340 -5.38 19.75 1.90
C ALA A 340 -5.20 21.14 1.27
N ALA A 341 -5.87 22.16 1.79
CA ALA A 341 -5.67 23.54 1.32
C ALA A 341 -5.11 24.41 2.43
N VAL A 342 -4.21 25.32 2.08
CA VAL A 342 -3.75 26.41 2.93
C VAL A 342 -4.06 27.74 2.23
N HIS A 343 -4.05 28.81 2.99
CA HIS A 343 -4.23 30.14 2.43
C HIS A 343 -3.01 30.54 1.56
N PRO A 344 -3.18 31.18 0.39
CA PRO A 344 -2.06 31.61 -0.45
C PRO A 344 -1.03 32.48 0.29
N ALA A 345 -1.48 33.42 1.14
CA ALA A 345 -0.58 34.20 1.99
C ALA A 345 0.34 33.35 2.89
N THR A 346 -0.11 32.18 3.36
CA THR A 346 0.73 31.25 4.13
C THR A 346 1.84 30.66 3.25
N MET A 347 1.59 30.44 1.96
CA MET A 347 2.62 30.05 1.01
C MET A 347 3.66 31.17 0.83
N GLY A 348 3.21 32.41 0.67
CA GLY A 348 4.12 33.56 0.54
C GLY A 348 5.00 33.79 1.78
N ILE A 349 4.44 33.69 2.99
CA ILE A 349 5.14 33.96 4.25
C ILE A 349 6.10 32.84 4.67
N SER A 350 6.05 31.69 4.02
CA SER A 350 6.93 30.55 4.28
C SER A 350 8.09 30.48 3.29
N ASP A 351 8.53 31.64 2.79
CA ASP A 351 9.54 31.77 1.72
C ASP A 351 9.21 30.93 0.47
N CYS A 352 7.91 30.75 0.19
CA CYS A 352 7.41 29.90 -0.90
C CYS A 352 7.88 28.43 -0.84
N PHE A 353 8.32 27.91 0.32
CA PHE A 353 8.55 26.46 0.49
C PHE A 353 7.24 25.68 0.37
N LEU A 354 6.15 26.26 0.85
CA LEU A 354 4.81 25.76 0.60
C LEU A 354 4.35 26.27 -0.76
N ALA A 355 3.96 25.36 -1.64
CA ALA A 355 3.42 25.66 -2.95
C ALA A 355 2.32 24.66 -3.32
N VAL A 356 1.57 24.95 -4.38
CA VAL A 356 0.61 24.00 -4.93
C VAL A 356 1.36 22.74 -5.38
N GLY A 357 0.92 21.58 -4.88
CA GLY A 357 1.55 20.28 -5.12
C GLY A 357 2.64 19.89 -4.11
N THR A 358 3.09 20.80 -3.24
CA THR A 358 4.03 20.45 -2.17
C THR A 358 3.42 19.38 -1.27
N GLN A 359 4.12 18.26 -1.08
CA GLN A 359 3.73 17.23 -0.14
C GLN A 359 4.16 17.61 1.28
N LEU A 360 3.20 17.91 2.14
CA LEU A 360 3.43 18.06 3.57
C LEU A 360 3.34 16.71 4.26
N LYS A 361 4.33 16.37 5.09
CA LYS A 361 4.19 15.33 6.12
C LYS A 361 3.55 15.98 7.35
N ILE A 362 2.48 15.37 7.87
CA ILE A 362 1.69 15.94 8.97
C ILE A 362 1.50 14.93 10.10
N GLU A 363 1.17 15.41 11.29
CA GLU A 363 0.87 14.58 12.47
C GLU A 363 -0.54 13.97 12.39
N LYS A 364 -1.52 14.78 11.98
CA LYS A 364 -2.95 14.49 11.98
C LYS A 364 -3.60 15.21 10.79
N PRO A 365 -4.68 14.68 10.20
CA PRO A 365 -5.30 13.37 10.45
C PRO A 365 -4.69 12.24 9.59
N THR A 366 -3.74 12.58 8.71
CA THR A 366 -3.09 11.63 7.78
C THR A 366 -1.57 11.64 8.00
N LYS A 367 -0.81 10.80 7.29
CA LYS A 367 0.67 10.84 7.31
C LYS A 367 1.26 11.91 6.39
N GLY A 368 0.44 12.43 5.47
CA GLY A 368 0.83 13.49 4.57
C GLY A 368 -0.29 13.89 3.63
N CYS A 369 -0.16 15.09 3.07
CA CYS A 369 -1.10 15.64 2.13
C CYS A 369 -0.40 16.43 1.03
N ALA A 370 -0.98 16.46 -0.16
CA ALA A 370 -0.63 17.44 -1.18
C ALA A 370 -1.31 18.77 -0.87
N LEU A 371 -0.62 19.89 -1.07
CA LEU A 371 -1.20 21.20 -0.88
C LEU A 371 -1.91 21.72 -2.13
N GLY A 372 -3.14 22.17 -1.94
CA GLY A 372 -3.83 23.12 -2.80
C GLY A 372 -4.00 24.47 -2.08
N VAL A 373 -4.89 25.30 -2.63
CA VAL A 373 -5.15 26.65 -2.11
C VAL A 373 -6.62 26.85 -1.75
N CYS A 374 -6.86 27.68 -0.74
CA CYS A 374 -8.17 28.24 -0.43
C CYS A 374 -7.97 29.67 0.07
N ASP A 375 -8.49 30.66 -0.64
CA ASP A 375 -8.43 32.09 -0.30
C ASP A 375 -9.57 32.55 0.62
N GLU A 376 -10.53 31.67 0.93
CA GLU A 376 -11.64 31.95 1.85
C GLU A 376 -11.35 31.61 3.32
N ILE A 377 -10.24 30.93 3.62
CA ILE A 377 -9.83 30.56 4.99
C ILE A 377 -8.87 31.59 5.58
N ASP A 378 -8.58 31.52 6.88
CA ASP A 378 -7.69 32.49 7.51
C ASP A 378 -6.22 32.26 7.11
N GLY A 379 -5.58 33.32 6.63
CA GLY A 379 -4.13 33.38 6.40
C GLY A 379 -3.30 33.54 7.68
N PRO A 380 -1.97 33.73 7.53
CA PRO A 380 -1.06 33.79 8.66
C PRO A 380 -1.19 35.12 9.43
N ILE A 381 -0.78 35.09 10.70
CA ILE A 381 -0.59 36.28 11.54
C ILE A 381 0.90 36.40 11.84
N VAL A 382 1.49 37.54 11.50
CA VAL A 382 2.92 37.80 11.64
C VAL A 382 3.20 39.02 12.50
N LYS A 383 4.34 38.97 13.21
CA LYS A 383 4.98 40.12 13.83
C LYS A 383 6.12 40.58 12.93
N LEU A 384 6.11 41.87 12.57
CA LEU A 384 7.18 42.49 11.81
C LEU A 384 8.28 43.02 12.74
N ARG A 385 9.49 43.21 12.22
CA ARG A 385 10.66 43.73 12.98
C ARG A 385 10.44 45.10 13.63
N ASN A 386 9.46 45.86 13.16
CA ASN A 386 9.05 47.13 13.77
C ASN A 386 8.08 46.96 14.97
N GLY A 387 7.81 45.73 15.38
CA GLY A 387 6.92 45.37 16.49
C GLY A 387 5.43 45.31 16.12
N SER A 388 5.03 45.70 14.91
CA SER A 388 3.63 45.64 14.49
C SER A 388 3.19 44.21 14.18
N VAL A 389 1.94 43.88 14.53
CA VAL A 389 1.32 42.58 14.24
C VAL A 389 0.27 42.75 13.16
N ARG A 390 0.28 41.86 12.17
CA ARG A 390 -0.65 41.91 11.03
C ARG A 390 -1.16 40.52 10.68
N LYS A 391 -2.44 40.46 10.29
CA LYS A 391 -3.03 39.31 9.61
C LYS A 391 -2.87 39.53 8.11
N VAL A 392 -2.29 38.55 7.42
CA VAL A 392 -1.95 38.66 5.99
C VAL A 392 -2.96 37.86 5.18
N GLN A 393 -3.52 38.48 4.14
CA GLN A 393 -4.62 37.90 3.34
C GLN A 393 -4.31 37.85 1.84
N ASP A 394 -3.15 38.34 1.41
CA ASP A 394 -2.75 38.32 0.00
C ASP A 394 -1.39 37.64 -0.19
N TYR A 395 -1.23 36.91 -1.30
CA TYR A 395 0.00 36.18 -1.62
C TYR A 395 1.16 37.12 -1.94
N GLU A 396 0.93 38.14 -2.78
CA GLU A 396 1.98 39.07 -3.21
C GLU A 396 2.41 39.97 -2.05
N GLU A 397 1.46 40.42 -1.22
CA GLU A 397 1.76 41.11 0.02
C GLU A 397 2.61 40.24 0.96
N ALA A 398 2.21 38.98 1.21
CA ALA A 398 2.94 38.07 2.08
C ALA A 398 4.39 37.87 1.64
N LYS A 399 4.60 37.69 0.33
CA LYS A 399 5.94 37.55 -0.26
C LYS A 399 6.77 38.83 -0.11
N LYS A 400 6.16 40.00 -0.31
CA LYS A 400 6.82 41.29 -0.19
C LYS A 400 7.27 41.58 1.25
N ILE A 401 6.44 41.26 2.24
CA ILE A 401 6.73 41.55 3.65
C ILE A 401 7.59 40.48 4.34
N TYR A 402 7.76 39.30 3.74
CA TYR A 402 8.51 38.19 4.33
C TYR A 402 9.91 38.58 4.88
N PRO A 403 10.74 39.38 4.18
CA PRO A 403 12.05 39.82 4.72
C PRO A 403 11.95 40.62 6.03
N ASP A 404 10.83 41.31 6.24
CA ASP A 404 10.55 42.17 7.39
C ASP A 404 9.85 41.43 8.53
N VAL A 405 9.50 40.15 8.35
CA VAL A 405 8.90 39.31 9.40
C VAL A 405 9.95 38.95 10.45
N GLU A 406 9.63 39.21 11.71
CA GLU A 406 10.39 38.77 12.88
C GLU A 406 9.89 37.40 13.37
N GLU A 407 8.57 37.21 13.40
CA GLU A 407 7.93 36.00 13.90
C GLU A 407 6.63 35.70 13.14
N ILE A 408 6.43 34.44 12.78
CA ILE A 408 5.12 33.93 12.34
C ILE A 408 4.39 33.42 13.58
N ILE A 409 3.45 34.20 14.10
CA ILE A 409 2.70 33.89 15.32
C ILE A 409 1.70 32.76 15.06
N TYR A 410 1.03 32.82 13.91
CA TYR A 410 0.12 31.78 13.43
C TYR A 410 0.34 31.53 11.95
N LEU A 411 0.49 30.25 11.56
CA LEU A 411 0.60 29.87 10.14
C LEU A 411 -0.70 30.03 9.36
N GLY A 412 -1.83 30.15 10.04
CA GLY A 412 -3.16 30.22 9.44
C GLY A 412 -3.85 28.85 9.37
N ASP A 413 -4.90 28.77 8.57
CA ASP A 413 -5.75 27.60 8.47
C ASP A 413 -5.16 26.53 7.53
N ILE A 414 -5.44 25.27 7.88
CA ILE A 414 -5.32 24.14 6.97
C ILE A 414 -6.67 23.41 6.88
N LEU A 415 -7.16 23.26 5.66
CA LEU A 415 -8.47 22.71 5.37
C LEU A 415 -8.36 21.22 5.01
N PHE A 416 -9.07 20.38 5.75
CA PHE A 416 -9.16 18.93 5.51
C PHE A 416 -10.58 18.47 5.25
N SER A 417 -10.72 17.58 4.27
CA SER A 417 -12.02 16.98 3.99
C SER A 417 -12.42 16.00 5.10
N PHE A 418 -13.71 15.96 5.44
CA PHE A 418 -14.24 14.95 6.36
C PHE A 418 -13.90 13.53 5.89
N GLY A 419 -13.96 13.28 4.57
CA GLY A 419 -13.67 11.99 3.97
C GLY A 419 -12.25 11.49 4.26
N ASP A 420 -11.27 12.38 4.31
CA ASP A 420 -9.88 12.01 4.63
C ASP A 420 -9.74 11.59 6.11
N VAL A 421 -10.45 12.25 7.03
CA VAL A 421 -10.45 11.88 8.46
C VAL A 421 -11.15 10.54 8.67
N ALA A 422 -12.35 10.39 8.11
CA ALA A 422 -13.13 9.17 8.20
C ALA A 422 -12.41 7.97 7.59
N ASN A 423 -11.77 8.14 6.42
CA ASN A 423 -11.04 7.06 5.75
C ASN A 423 -9.83 6.56 6.56
N ARG A 424 -9.19 7.42 7.35
CA ARG A 424 -8.08 7.04 8.24
C ARG A 424 -8.55 6.47 9.58
N ASN A 425 -9.87 6.40 9.81
CA ASN A 425 -10.46 5.97 11.08
C ASN A 425 -9.89 6.76 12.26
N TYR A 426 -9.65 8.05 12.03
CA TYR A 426 -9.17 8.96 13.05
C TYR A 426 -10.35 9.53 13.83
N GLU A 427 -10.16 9.81 15.13
CA GLU A 427 -11.19 10.50 15.92
C GLU A 427 -11.44 11.89 15.34
N LEU A 428 -12.70 12.33 15.30
CA LEU A 428 -13.02 13.65 14.76
C LEU A 428 -12.33 14.73 15.59
N LEU A 429 -11.37 15.39 14.96
CA LEU A 429 -10.67 16.54 15.53
C LEU A 429 -11.65 17.67 15.79
N LYS A 430 -11.51 18.33 16.94
CA LYS A 430 -12.26 19.55 17.23
C LYS A 430 -11.77 20.66 16.28
N PRO A 431 -12.63 21.23 15.43
CA PRO A 431 -12.22 22.32 14.55
C PRO A 431 -11.92 23.58 15.38
N GLY A 432 -10.97 24.39 14.91
CA GLY A 432 -10.78 25.73 15.46
C GLY A 432 -12.01 26.60 15.16
N TYR A 433 -12.48 27.37 16.15
CA TYR A 433 -13.61 28.29 15.98
C TYR A 433 -13.24 29.41 15.01
#